data_AF-A0A062VGD0-F1
#
_entry.id   AF-A0A062VGD0-F1
#
_cell.length_a   1.000
_cell.length_b   1.000
_cell.length_c   1.000
_cell.angle_alpha   90.00
_cell.angle_beta   90.00
_cell.angle_gamma   90.00
#
_symmetry.space_group_name_H-M   'P 1'
#
loop_
_entity.id
_entity.type
_entity.pdbx_description
1 polymer ?
#
loop_
_entity_poly.entity_id
_entity_poly.type
_entity_poly.pdbx_seq_one_letter_code
_entity_poly.pdbx_strand_id
1 'polypeptide(L)'
;MTKSPFRYFKTSPEIIQLAVMMYVRFPLSLRNVEDLLHERGIDICHETVRHWVDRFGTYFAHKIRKRRSEGMKQSPQWQWHLDEVFVKIRGQTHYLWRAVDHEGEVLESFVTKTRDKASALKFMRKAMKRYGNPKVVVTDKCPSYRAAMKVIGNEGRQETGRHFNNRAENSHLPFRRRERAMSRFRRMRSLQKFASIHSSVYNHFNHQRNIESRARFKSLRDAALLEWRELLAA
;
A
#
# COMPACT_ATOMS: atom_id res chain seq x y z
N MET A 1 9.01 -5.13 29.13
CA MET A 1 9.79 -5.71 28.00
C MET A 1 8.83 -6.17 26.91
N THR A 2 8.72 -5.44 25.80
CA THR A 2 7.97 -5.89 24.62
C THR A 2 8.61 -7.17 24.08
N LYS A 3 7.85 -8.27 24.02
CA LYS A 3 8.35 -9.55 23.47
C LYS A 3 8.70 -9.32 21.99
N SER A 4 9.93 -9.66 21.58
CA SER A 4 10.33 -9.58 20.17
C SER A 4 9.34 -10.37 19.29
N PRO A 5 8.83 -9.79 18.19
CA PRO A 5 7.85 -10.44 17.32
C PRO A 5 8.44 -11.64 16.56
N PHE A 6 9.77 -11.72 16.50
CA PHE A 6 10.55 -12.80 15.89
C PHE A 6 10.90 -13.93 16.87
N ARG A 7 10.41 -13.85 18.11
CA ARG A 7 10.59 -14.93 19.08
C ARG A 7 10.03 -16.23 18.51
N TYR A 8 10.77 -17.32 18.69
CA TYR A 8 10.48 -18.69 18.21
C TYR A 8 10.77 -18.97 16.74
N PHE A 9 11.35 -18.05 15.98
CA PHE A 9 11.87 -18.35 14.64
C PHE A 9 13.32 -18.82 14.71
N LYS A 10 13.63 -19.92 14.01
CA LYS A 10 15.00 -20.43 13.85
C LYS A 10 15.80 -19.60 12.84
N THR A 11 15.11 -18.93 11.92
CA THR A 11 15.72 -18.08 10.90
C THR A 11 15.96 -16.67 11.44
N SER A 12 17.05 -16.03 11.01
CA SER A 12 17.38 -14.67 11.41
C SER A 12 16.28 -13.66 10.99
N PRO A 13 15.96 -12.66 11.82
CA PRO A 13 14.97 -11.63 11.49
C PRO A 13 15.28 -10.87 10.18
N GLU A 14 16.55 -10.71 9.85
CA GLU A 14 17.02 -10.05 8.62
C GLU A 14 16.62 -10.84 7.37
N ILE A 15 16.72 -12.17 7.41
CA ILE A 15 16.29 -13.04 6.30
C ILE A 15 14.77 -13.00 6.15
N ILE A 16 14.03 -13.08 7.27
CA ILE A 16 12.56 -12.98 7.27
C ILE A 16 12.12 -11.65 6.65
N GLN A 17 12.77 -10.56 7.08
CA GLN A 17 12.50 -9.23 6.57
C GLN A 17 12.84 -9.10 5.09
N LEU A 18 13.98 -9.64 4.64
CA LEU A 18 14.38 -9.66 3.24
C LEU A 18 13.34 -10.40 2.38
N ALA A 19 12.91 -11.58 2.80
CA ALA A 19 11.89 -12.37 2.11
C ALA A 19 10.56 -11.62 1.99
N VAL A 20 10.09 -11.00 3.07
CA VAL A 20 8.86 -10.19 3.05
C VAL A 20 9.01 -8.98 2.12
N MET A 21 10.14 -8.28 2.18
CA MET A 21 10.43 -7.15 1.29
C MET A 21 10.41 -7.60 -0.18
N MET A 22 11.12 -8.67 -0.51
CA MET A 22 11.21 -9.19 -1.88
C MET A 22 9.83 -9.54 -2.43
N TYR A 23 9.04 -10.28 -1.63
CA TYR A 23 7.70 -10.70 -2.03
C TYR A 23 6.72 -9.53 -2.22
N VAL A 24 6.75 -8.52 -1.36
CA VAL A 24 5.79 -7.41 -1.42
C VAL A 24 6.21 -6.38 -2.47
N ARG A 25 7.50 -6.05 -2.54
CA ARG A 25 8.04 -4.96 -3.37
C ARG A 25 8.13 -5.35 -4.85
N PHE A 26 8.52 -6.58 -5.15
CA PHE A 26 8.74 -7.04 -6.52
C PHE A 26 7.61 -7.95 -6.99
N PRO A 27 7.36 -8.06 -8.31
CA PRO A 27 6.34 -8.95 -8.86
C PRO A 27 6.77 -10.43 -8.83
N LEU A 28 7.28 -10.92 -7.70
CA LEU A 28 7.78 -12.28 -7.52
C LEU A 28 6.68 -13.23 -7.01
N SER A 29 6.68 -14.48 -7.46
CA SER A 29 5.85 -15.51 -6.84
C SER A 29 6.49 -15.95 -5.51
N LEU A 30 5.76 -16.68 -4.66
CA LEU A 30 6.36 -17.22 -3.44
C LEU A 30 7.51 -18.19 -3.76
N ARG A 31 7.39 -18.97 -4.85
CA ARG A 31 8.44 -19.89 -5.33
C ARG A 31 9.66 -19.14 -5.84
N ASN A 32 9.46 -18.06 -6.61
CA ASN A 32 10.58 -17.20 -7.05
C ASN A 32 11.37 -16.62 -5.86
N VAL A 33 10.71 -16.34 -4.72
CA VAL A 33 11.41 -15.87 -3.51
C VAL A 33 12.17 -17.00 -2.83
N GLU A 34 11.61 -18.21 -2.80
CA GLU A 34 12.30 -19.43 -2.37
C GLU A 34 13.56 -19.68 -3.21
N ASP A 35 13.45 -19.68 -4.54
CA ASP A 35 14.58 -19.90 -5.46
C ASP A 35 15.69 -18.86 -5.25
N LEU A 36 15.34 -17.57 -5.16
CA LEU A 36 16.31 -16.48 -4.95
C LEU A 36 16.99 -16.52 -3.57
N LEU A 37 16.36 -17.13 -2.57
CA LEU A 37 16.96 -17.33 -1.25
C LEU A 37 17.83 -18.58 -1.25
N HIS A 38 17.43 -19.63 -1.97
CA HIS A 38 18.21 -20.83 -2.17
C HIS A 38 19.54 -20.54 -2.89
N GLU A 39 19.54 -19.68 -3.91
CA GLU A 39 20.77 -19.17 -4.57
C GLU A 39 21.77 -18.50 -3.59
N ARG A 40 21.28 -18.05 -2.43
CA ARG A 40 22.10 -17.43 -1.37
C ARG A 40 22.43 -18.40 -0.22
N GLY A 41 22.19 -19.70 -0.41
CA GLY A 41 22.43 -20.73 0.60
C GLY A 41 21.38 -20.79 1.72
N ILE A 42 20.21 -20.18 1.52
CA ILE A 42 19.11 -20.18 2.50
C ILE A 42 18.05 -21.17 2.04
N ASP A 43 18.05 -22.37 2.61
CA ASP A 43 17.09 -23.42 2.28
C ASP A 43 15.77 -23.25 3.05
N ILE A 44 14.71 -22.83 2.35
CA ILE A 44 13.35 -22.67 2.89
C ILE A 44 12.29 -22.96 1.83
N CYS A 45 11.13 -23.45 2.26
CA CYS A 45 9.99 -23.63 1.35
C CYS A 45 9.17 -22.35 1.13
N HIS A 46 8.49 -22.21 -0.01
CA HIS A 46 7.57 -21.09 -0.29
C HIS A 46 6.45 -20.93 0.75
N GLU A 47 6.01 -22.01 1.42
CA GLU A 47 5.02 -21.92 2.50
C GLU A 47 5.58 -21.17 3.73
N THR A 48 6.89 -21.29 3.99
CA THR A 48 7.58 -20.49 5.01
C THR A 48 7.55 -19.00 4.64
N VAL A 49 7.86 -18.67 3.38
CA VAL A 49 7.73 -17.29 2.87
C VAL A 49 6.28 -16.79 3.00
N ARG A 50 5.29 -17.62 2.67
CA ARG A 50 3.86 -17.29 2.80
C ARG A 50 3.50 -16.98 4.25
N HIS A 51 3.96 -17.80 5.19
CA HIS A 51 3.74 -17.60 6.61
C HIS A 51 4.37 -16.29 7.10
N TRP A 52 5.61 -16.00 6.69
CA TRP A 52 6.28 -14.76 7.06
C TRP A 52 5.59 -13.52 6.50
N VAL A 53 5.17 -13.53 5.24
CA VAL A 53 4.41 -12.43 4.65
C VAL A 53 3.08 -12.22 5.38
N ASP A 54 2.38 -13.30 5.72
CA ASP A 54 1.09 -13.21 6.41
C ASP A 54 1.27 -12.66 7.84
N ARG A 55 2.30 -13.11 8.56
CA ARG A 55 2.55 -12.70 9.95
C ARG A 55 3.19 -11.32 10.05
N PHE A 56 4.26 -11.08 9.30
CA PHE A 56 5.11 -9.89 9.45
C PHE A 56 4.77 -8.77 8.46
N GLY A 57 4.11 -9.07 7.34
CA GLY A 57 3.75 -8.04 6.36
C GLY A 57 2.90 -6.91 6.97
N THR A 58 1.88 -7.26 7.77
CA THR A 58 1.07 -6.26 8.48
C THR A 58 1.84 -5.52 9.57
N TYR A 59 2.79 -6.18 10.21
CA TYR A 59 3.65 -5.59 11.24
C TYR A 59 4.56 -4.50 10.64
N PHE A 60 5.30 -4.81 9.57
CA PHE A 60 6.14 -3.84 8.89
C PHE A 60 5.32 -2.69 8.28
N ALA A 61 4.20 -3.02 7.64
CA ALA A 61 3.31 -2.00 7.08
C ALA A 61 2.75 -1.07 8.16
N HIS A 62 2.42 -1.57 9.35
CA HIS A 62 1.98 -0.73 10.46
C HIS A 62 3.08 0.23 10.92
N LYS A 63 4.32 -0.25 11.10
CA LYS A 63 5.44 0.59 11.53
C LYS A 63 5.75 1.70 10.51
N ILE A 64 5.84 1.37 9.23
CA ILE A 64 6.05 2.35 8.16
C ILE A 64 4.93 3.40 8.18
N ARG A 65 3.67 2.94 8.24
CA ARG A 65 2.53 3.85 8.28
C ARG A 65 2.54 4.76 9.51
N LYS A 66 2.91 4.23 10.68
CA LYS A 66 2.96 5.02 11.92
C LYS A 66 3.96 6.17 11.76
N ARG A 67 5.22 5.86 11.43
CA ARG A 67 6.29 6.85 11.17
C ARG A 67 5.85 7.91 10.16
N ARG A 68 5.25 7.50 9.04
CA ARG A 68 4.78 8.43 7.99
C ARG A 68 3.58 9.27 8.40
N SER A 69 2.59 8.66 9.08
CA SER A 69 1.39 9.39 9.52
C SER A 69 1.70 10.46 10.55
N GLU A 70 2.74 10.29 11.36
CA GLU A 70 3.20 11.30 12.33
C GLU A 70 3.76 12.52 11.61
N GLY A 71 4.60 12.35 10.58
CA GLY A 71 5.08 13.45 9.74
C GLY A 71 3.98 14.09 8.88
N MET A 72 3.09 13.30 8.28
CA MET A 72 1.99 13.80 7.44
C MET A 72 0.90 14.54 8.22
N LYS A 73 0.73 14.29 9.52
CA LYS A 73 -0.18 15.11 10.36
C LYS A 73 0.36 16.53 10.56
N GLN A 74 1.67 16.71 10.47
CA GLN A 74 2.33 18.00 10.67
C GLN A 74 2.34 18.84 9.38
N SER A 75 2.27 18.20 8.20
CA SER A 75 2.21 18.88 6.91
C SER A 75 0.77 18.90 6.37
N PRO A 76 0.19 20.07 6.05
CA PRO A 76 -1.15 20.14 5.50
C PRO A 76 -1.18 19.45 4.14
N GLN A 77 -1.78 18.26 4.03
CA GLN A 77 -2.00 17.64 2.72
C GLN A 77 -3.09 18.39 1.95
N TRP A 78 -2.69 19.12 0.91
CA TRP A 78 -3.57 20.05 0.22
C TRP A 78 -4.57 19.36 -0.72
N GLN A 79 -4.17 18.27 -1.38
CA GLN A 79 -5.00 17.62 -2.41
C GLN A 79 -4.91 16.10 -2.35
N TRP A 80 -6.08 15.46 -2.31
CA TRP A 80 -6.24 14.00 -2.39
C TRP A 80 -6.87 13.63 -3.72
N HIS A 81 -6.39 12.55 -4.33
CA HIS A 81 -6.97 11.91 -5.50
C HIS A 81 -7.58 10.57 -5.07
N LEU A 82 -8.88 10.41 -5.28
CA LEU A 82 -9.63 9.21 -4.94
C LEU A 82 -10.07 8.52 -6.24
N ASP A 83 -9.76 7.23 -6.33
CA ASP A 83 -10.15 6.41 -7.48
C ASP A 83 -10.48 4.98 -7.05
N GLU A 84 -11.27 4.31 -7.86
CA GLU A 84 -11.62 2.91 -7.69
C GLU A 84 -11.32 2.08 -8.92
N VAL A 85 -10.80 0.88 -8.69
CA VAL A 85 -10.55 -0.08 -9.76
C VAL A 85 -11.28 -1.39 -9.55
N PHE A 86 -11.80 -1.93 -10.65
CA PHE A 86 -12.36 -3.27 -10.68
C PHE A 86 -11.28 -4.33 -10.50
N VAL A 87 -11.55 -5.27 -9.60
CA VAL A 87 -10.72 -6.45 -9.33
C VAL A 87 -11.61 -7.69 -9.34
N LYS A 88 -11.15 -8.79 -9.97
CA LYS A 88 -11.93 -10.04 -10.07
C LYS A 88 -11.46 -11.03 -9.00
N ILE A 89 -12.39 -11.49 -8.15
CA ILE A 89 -12.13 -12.49 -7.12
C ILE A 89 -13.08 -13.67 -7.38
N ARG A 90 -12.54 -14.84 -7.75
CA ARG A 90 -13.32 -16.05 -8.10
C ARG A 90 -14.44 -15.75 -9.12
N GLY A 91 -14.15 -14.96 -10.14
CA GLY A 91 -15.12 -14.57 -11.17
C GLY A 91 -16.06 -13.42 -10.79
N GLN A 92 -16.17 -13.07 -9.50
CA GLN A 92 -17.01 -11.95 -9.04
C GLN A 92 -16.24 -10.62 -9.03
N THR A 93 -16.88 -9.57 -9.55
CA THR A 93 -16.35 -8.22 -9.54
C THR A 93 -16.38 -7.63 -8.14
N HIS A 94 -15.25 -7.09 -7.71
CA HIS A 94 -15.07 -6.33 -6.48
C HIS A 94 -14.39 -5.00 -6.82
N TYR A 95 -14.34 -4.09 -5.84
CA TYR A 95 -13.79 -2.74 -6.01
C TYR A 95 -12.67 -2.49 -5.02
N LEU A 96 -11.51 -2.07 -5.53
CA LEU A 96 -10.40 -1.55 -4.75
C LEU A 96 -10.39 -0.03 -4.85
N TRP A 97 -10.75 0.62 -3.75
CA TRP A 97 -10.68 2.06 -3.54
C TRP A 97 -9.28 2.46 -3.11
N ARG A 98 -8.75 3.54 -3.68
CA ARG A 98 -7.45 4.11 -3.30
C ARG A 98 -7.51 5.60 -3.13
N ALA A 99 -6.85 6.07 -2.07
CA ALA A 99 -6.60 7.49 -1.81
C ALA A 99 -5.12 7.74 -2.01
N VAL A 100 -4.78 8.76 -2.77
CA VAL A 100 -3.41 9.17 -3.09
C VAL A 100 -3.28 10.66 -2.84
N ASP A 101 -2.16 11.12 -2.31
CA ASP A 101 -1.90 12.57 -2.23
C ASP A 101 -1.28 13.13 -3.52
N HIS A 102 -1.09 14.44 -3.55
CA HIS A 102 -0.44 15.15 -4.67
C HIS A 102 1.01 14.70 -4.95
N GLU A 103 1.73 14.18 -3.95
CA GLU A 103 3.10 13.66 -4.10
C GLU A 103 3.12 12.25 -4.71
N GLY A 104 1.98 11.55 -4.67
CA GLY A 104 1.81 10.20 -5.21
C GLY A 104 1.90 9.11 -4.16
N GLU A 105 1.85 9.45 -2.87
CA GLU A 105 1.80 8.47 -1.79
C GLU A 105 0.39 7.90 -1.65
N VAL A 106 0.28 6.57 -1.57
CA VAL A 106 -0.99 5.90 -1.33
C VAL A 106 -1.33 6.01 0.16
N LEU A 107 -2.32 6.83 0.50
CA LEU A 107 -2.78 7.08 1.87
C LEU A 107 -3.58 5.88 2.41
N GLU A 108 -4.55 5.40 1.64
CA GLU A 108 -5.43 4.31 2.06
C GLU A 108 -5.82 3.41 0.88
N SER A 109 -6.04 2.13 1.17
CA SER A 109 -6.51 1.13 0.20
C SER A 109 -7.59 0.27 0.83
N PHE A 110 -8.78 0.25 0.23
CA PHE A 110 -9.94 -0.42 0.78
C PHE A 110 -10.65 -1.28 -0.26
N VAL A 111 -11.01 -2.51 0.10
CA VAL A 111 -11.63 -3.47 -0.82
C VAL A 111 -13.07 -3.72 -0.39
N THR A 112 -13.97 -3.68 -1.36
CA THR A 112 -15.41 -3.86 -1.13
C THR A 112 -16.04 -4.70 -2.24
N LYS A 113 -17.19 -5.29 -1.94
CA LYS A 113 -17.98 -6.05 -2.93
C LYS A 113 -18.80 -5.12 -3.83
N THR A 114 -19.27 -3.99 -3.30
CA THR A 114 -20.16 -3.05 -3.98
C THR A 114 -19.49 -1.68 -4.17
N ARG A 115 -19.93 -0.95 -5.19
CA ARG A 115 -19.55 0.44 -5.43
C ARG A 115 -20.69 1.37 -5.06
N ASP A 116 -20.92 1.50 -3.76
CA ASP A 116 -22.02 2.27 -3.19
C ASP A 116 -21.55 3.43 -2.29
N LYS A 117 -22.49 4.30 -1.94
CA LYS A 117 -22.30 5.43 -1.01
C LYS A 117 -21.70 4.97 0.32
N ALA A 118 -22.15 3.84 0.87
CA ALA A 118 -21.70 3.35 2.17
C ALA A 118 -20.21 2.96 2.15
N SER A 119 -19.78 2.32 1.06
CA SER A 119 -18.39 1.94 0.80
C SER A 119 -17.50 3.16 0.63
N ALA A 120 -17.91 4.13 -0.20
CA ALA A 120 -17.20 5.40 -0.39
C ALA A 120 -17.06 6.17 0.93
N LEU A 121 -18.15 6.29 1.71
CA LEU A 121 -18.16 6.96 3.00
C LEU A 121 -17.21 6.30 4.00
N LYS A 122 -17.24 4.96 4.10
CA LYS A 122 -16.36 4.20 4.99
C LYS A 122 -14.89 4.38 4.60
N PHE A 123 -14.60 4.34 3.30
CA PHE A 123 -13.27 4.55 2.76
C PHE A 123 -12.74 5.96 3.10
N MET A 124 -13.52 7.01 2.81
CA MET A 124 -13.15 8.40 3.10
C MET A 124 -12.95 8.65 4.59
N ARG A 125 -13.89 8.21 5.44
CA ARG A 125 -13.75 8.34 6.91
C ARG A 125 -12.51 7.65 7.44
N LYS A 126 -12.16 6.49 6.89
CA LYS A 126 -10.94 5.75 7.27
C LYS A 126 -9.68 6.53 6.92
N ALA A 127 -9.62 7.12 5.73
CA ALA A 127 -8.50 7.99 5.32
C ALA A 127 -8.43 9.24 6.21
N MET A 128 -9.54 9.93 6.41
CA MET A 128 -9.62 11.17 7.20
C MET A 128 -9.28 10.95 8.67
N LYS A 129 -9.69 9.84 9.27
CA LYS A 129 -9.32 9.49 10.65
C LYS A 129 -7.80 9.37 10.83
N ARG A 130 -7.06 8.98 9.80
CA ARG A 130 -5.60 8.77 9.90
C ARG A 130 -4.79 10.01 9.52
N TYR A 131 -5.16 10.66 8.41
CA TYR A 131 -4.37 11.72 7.78
C TYR A 131 -4.99 13.12 7.94
N GLY A 132 -6.15 13.23 8.58
CA GLY A 132 -6.87 14.50 8.72
C GLY A 132 -7.72 14.84 7.51
N ASN A 133 -8.12 16.10 7.40
CA ASN A 133 -9.07 16.55 6.39
C ASN A 133 -8.36 17.15 5.17
N PRO A 134 -8.64 16.68 3.94
CA PRO A 134 -8.07 17.28 2.73
C PRO A 134 -8.69 18.66 2.44
N LYS A 135 -7.92 19.55 1.80
CA LYS A 135 -8.45 20.84 1.29
C LYS A 135 -9.16 20.66 -0.04
N VAL A 136 -8.61 19.81 -0.90
CA VAL A 136 -9.19 19.45 -2.20
C VAL A 136 -9.29 17.93 -2.33
N VAL A 137 -10.41 17.45 -2.87
CA VAL A 137 -10.66 16.04 -3.17
C VAL A 137 -10.95 15.90 -4.66
N VAL A 138 -9.95 15.45 -5.40
CA VAL A 138 -10.09 15.08 -6.80
C VAL A 138 -10.68 13.68 -6.88
N THR A 139 -11.77 13.55 -7.60
CA THR A 139 -12.47 12.27 -7.81
C THR A 139 -12.86 12.14 -9.28
N ASP A 140 -13.09 10.93 -9.74
CA ASP A 140 -13.86 10.74 -10.96
C ASP A 140 -15.34 11.15 -10.73
N LYS A 141 -16.12 11.26 -11.79
CA LYS A 141 -17.56 11.62 -11.76
C LYS A 141 -18.46 10.52 -11.15
N CYS A 142 -17.91 9.62 -10.35
CA CYS A 142 -18.65 8.55 -9.68
C CYS A 142 -19.65 9.13 -8.65
N PRO A 143 -20.97 8.87 -8.77
CA PRO A 143 -21.98 9.45 -7.89
C PRO A 143 -21.80 9.09 -6.41
N SER A 144 -21.15 7.96 -6.12
CA SER A 144 -20.93 7.47 -4.76
C SER A 144 -20.03 8.41 -3.94
N TYR A 145 -19.03 9.06 -4.57
CA TYR A 145 -18.19 10.02 -3.87
C TYR A 145 -18.97 11.27 -3.49
N ARG A 146 -19.71 11.87 -4.42
CA ARG A 146 -20.54 13.05 -4.12
C ARG A 146 -21.54 12.77 -3.01
N ALA A 147 -22.21 11.61 -3.06
CA ALA A 147 -23.15 11.21 -2.03
C ALA A 147 -22.48 11.00 -0.64
N ALA A 148 -21.25 10.50 -0.61
CA ALA A 148 -20.46 10.39 0.62
C ALA A 148 -19.98 11.75 1.13
N MET A 149 -19.50 12.63 0.24
CA MET A 149 -19.02 13.97 0.56
C MET A 149 -20.11 14.88 1.13
N LYS A 150 -21.36 14.75 0.64
CA LYS A 150 -22.53 15.40 1.24
C LYS A 150 -22.72 15.02 2.71
N VAL A 151 -22.57 13.75 3.05
CA VAL A 151 -22.70 13.26 4.43
C VAL A 151 -21.53 13.71 5.31
N ILE A 152 -20.34 13.89 4.73
CA ILE A 152 -19.16 14.40 5.45
C ILE A 152 -19.22 15.93 5.61
N GLY A 153 -19.98 16.64 4.78
CA GLY A 153 -20.06 18.10 4.78
C GLY A 153 -18.90 18.77 4.05
N ASN A 154 -18.26 18.09 3.09
CA ASN A 154 -17.12 18.62 2.34
C ASN A 154 -17.33 18.63 0.82
N GLU A 155 -18.58 18.62 0.35
CA GLU A 155 -18.94 18.62 -1.08
C GLU A 155 -18.25 19.75 -1.87
N GLY A 156 -18.16 20.96 -1.30
CA GLY A 156 -17.51 22.10 -1.94
C GLY A 156 -15.99 21.96 -2.16
N ARG A 157 -15.37 20.89 -1.64
CA ARG A 157 -13.96 20.56 -1.86
C ARG A 157 -13.77 19.58 -3.02
N GLN A 158 -14.84 19.13 -3.66
CA GLN A 158 -14.78 18.17 -4.75
C GLN A 158 -14.32 18.89 -6.03
N GLU A 159 -13.22 18.42 -6.61
CA GLU A 159 -12.79 18.81 -7.94
C GLU A 159 -12.97 17.65 -8.92
N THR A 160 -13.57 17.94 -10.07
CA THR A 160 -13.70 16.99 -11.17
C THR A 160 -13.24 17.67 -12.45
N GLY A 161 -12.22 17.12 -13.11
CA GLY A 161 -11.66 17.68 -14.32
C GLY A 161 -11.01 16.60 -15.18
N ARG A 162 -10.95 16.85 -16.50
CA ARG A 162 -10.27 15.94 -17.43
C ARG A 162 -8.80 15.86 -17.01
N HIS A 163 -8.26 14.66 -16.85
CA HIS A 163 -6.87 14.37 -16.46
C HIS A 163 -6.47 14.68 -15.00
N PHE A 164 -7.35 15.25 -14.16
CA PHE A 164 -7.00 15.53 -12.76
C PHE A 164 -6.84 14.24 -11.93
N ASN A 165 -7.50 13.15 -12.34
CA ASN A 165 -7.42 11.87 -11.64
C ASN A 165 -6.23 10.99 -12.06
N ASN A 166 -5.40 11.45 -13.03
CA ASN A 166 -4.26 10.67 -13.55
C ASN A 166 -3.32 10.20 -12.43
N ARG A 167 -3.22 10.96 -11.33
CA ARG A 167 -2.38 10.59 -10.18
C ARG A 167 -2.89 9.31 -9.50
N ALA A 168 -4.19 9.21 -9.26
CA ALA A 168 -4.77 8.01 -8.66
C ALA A 168 -4.74 6.84 -9.66
N GLU A 169 -5.06 7.09 -10.94
CA GLU A 169 -5.00 6.08 -12.01
C GLU A 169 -3.60 5.43 -12.10
N ASN A 170 -2.55 6.24 -12.16
CA ASN A 170 -1.17 5.78 -12.23
C ASN A 170 -0.75 4.99 -10.98
N SER A 171 -1.30 5.34 -9.81
CA SER A 171 -1.04 4.62 -8.56
C SER A 171 -1.46 3.14 -8.66
N HIS A 172 -2.45 2.81 -9.48
CA HIS A 172 -2.94 1.43 -9.65
C HIS A 172 -1.97 0.55 -10.45
N LEU A 173 -1.06 1.12 -11.27
CA LEU A 173 -0.21 0.34 -12.17
C LEU A 173 0.74 -0.62 -11.43
N PRO A 174 1.50 -0.21 -10.39
CA PRO A 174 2.34 -1.14 -9.64
C PRO A 174 1.53 -2.26 -8.98
N PHE A 175 0.37 -1.92 -8.42
CA PHE A 175 -0.53 -2.90 -7.81
C PHE A 175 -1.07 -3.90 -8.87
N ARG A 176 -1.49 -3.43 -10.05
CA ARG A 176 -1.98 -4.30 -11.13
C ARG A 176 -0.91 -5.23 -11.68
N ARG A 177 0.33 -4.75 -11.84
CA ARG A 177 1.47 -5.62 -12.23
C ARG A 177 1.62 -6.77 -11.24
N ARG A 178 1.50 -6.46 -9.96
CA ARG A 178 1.60 -7.44 -8.88
C ARG A 178 0.41 -8.41 -8.84
N GLU A 179 -0.81 -7.90 -8.97
CA GLU A 179 -2.04 -8.70 -9.04
C GLU A 179 -2.00 -9.72 -10.19
N ARG A 180 -1.54 -9.29 -11.37
CA ARG A 180 -1.41 -10.15 -12.56
C ARG A 180 -0.36 -11.24 -12.36
N ALA A 181 0.80 -10.90 -11.80
CA ALA A 181 1.86 -11.88 -11.48
C ALA A 181 1.41 -12.94 -10.45
N MET A 182 0.42 -12.63 -9.62
CA MET A 182 -0.16 -13.55 -8.64
C MET A 182 -1.35 -14.36 -9.17
N SER A 183 -1.66 -14.28 -10.47
CA SER A 183 -2.86 -14.90 -11.05
C SER A 183 -4.16 -14.51 -10.33
N ARG A 184 -4.22 -13.26 -9.83
CA ARG A 184 -5.34 -12.67 -9.06
C ARG A 184 -5.59 -13.32 -7.70
N PHE A 185 -6.34 -12.61 -6.86
CA PHE A 185 -6.66 -13.07 -5.51
C PHE A 185 -7.91 -13.97 -5.48
N ARG A 186 -7.87 -14.99 -4.61
CA ARG A 186 -9.00 -15.93 -4.41
C ARG A 186 -9.96 -15.51 -3.29
N ARG A 187 -9.57 -14.58 -2.42
CA ARG A 187 -10.37 -14.13 -1.26
C ARG A 187 -10.22 -12.62 -1.06
N MET A 188 -11.32 -11.93 -0.74
CA MET A 188 -11.34 -10.49 -0.47
C MET A 188 -10.43 -10.09 0.70
N ARG A 189 -10.43 -10.87 1.78
CA ARG A 189 -9.55 -10.64 2.95
C ARG A 189 -8.07 -10.65 2.56
N SER A 190 -7.66 -11.60 1.72
CA SER A 190 -6.28 -11.71 1.24
C SER A 190 -5.89 -10.52 0.37
N LEU A 191 -6.78 -10.08 -0.51
CA LEU A 191 -6.56 -8.88 -1.33
C LEU A 191 -6.46 -7.62 -0.45
N GLN A 192 -7.37 -7.42 0.50
CA GLN A 192 -7.35 -6.27 1.40
C GLN A 192 -6.07 -6.22 2.24
N LYS A 193 -5.64 -7.38 2.77
CA LYS A 193 -4.39 -7.50 3.53
C LYS A 193 -3.20 -7.15 2.65
N PHE A 194 -3.12 -7.75 1.46
CA PHE A 194 -2.05 -7.48 0.52
C PHE A 194 -2.00 -6.02 0.06
N ALA A 195 -3.12 -5.45 -0.38
CA ALA A 195 -3.19 -4.07 -0.84
C ALA A 195 -2.75 -3.08 0.25
N SER A 196 -3.11 -3.36 1.50
CA SER A 196 -2.67 -2.55 2.64
C SER A 196 -1.15 -2.63 2.87
N ILE A 197 -0.56 -3.83 2.80
CA ILE A 197 0.88 -4.03 2.99
C ILE A 197 1.66 -3.43 1.81
N HIS A 198 1.24 -3.76 0.59
CA HIS A 198 1.86 -3.29 -0.64
C HIS A 198 1.88 -1.77 -0.73
N SER A 199 0.81 -1.08 -0.36
CA SER A 199 0.78 0.39 -0.41
C SER A 199 1.81 1.02 0.54
N SER A 200 1.96 0.48 1.75
CA SER A 200 2.95 0.97 2.72
C SER A 200 4.39 0.71 2.28
N VAL A 201 4.67 -0.51 1.77
CA VAL A 201 6.00 -0.84 1.24
C VAL A 201 6.31 -0.07 -0.05
N TYR A 202 5.31 0.14 -0.90
CA TYR A 202 5.47 0.93 -2.12
C TYR A 202 5.84 2.38 -1.80
N ASN A 203 5.09 3.07 -0.92
CA ASN A 203 5.42 4.45 -0.53
C ASN A 203 6.83 4.54 0.07
N HIS A 204 7.25 3.53 0.83
CA HIS A 204 8.58 3.49 1.45
C HIS A 204 9.74 3.51 0.44
N PHE A 205 9.58 2.76 -0.66
CA PHE A 205 10.66 2.56 -1.64
C PHE A 205 10.46 3.32 -2.96
N ASN A 206 9.35 4.02 -3.14
CA ASN A 206 9.03 4.75 -4.36
C ASN A 206 9.70 6.13 -4.35
N HIS A 207 10.96 6.18 -4.79
CA HIS A 207 11.67 7.42 -5.07
C HIS A 207 11.55 7.72 -6.56
N GLN A 208 11.10 8.92 -6.93
CA GLN A 208 10.79 9.33 -8.31
C GLN A 208 12.07 9.37 -9.19
N ARG A 209 12.49 8.21 -9.70
CA ARG A 209 13.76 8.01 -10.43
C ARG A 209 13.91 8.90 -11.67
N ASN A 210 12.80 9.28 -12.28
CA ASN A 210 12.76 10.12 -13.47
C ASN A 210 12.93 11.62 -13.18
N ILE A 211 12.78 12.04 -11.92
CA ILE A 211 12.91 13.43 -11.48
C ILE A 211 14.22 13.62 -10.72
N GLU A 212 14.63 12.61 -9.95
CA GLU A 212 15.80 12.68 -9.09
C GLU A 212 17.12 12.46 -9.83
N SER A 213 18.16 13.21 -9.46
CA SER A 213 19.52 12.98 -9.96
C SER A 213 20.03 11.60 -9.56
N ARG A 214 20.96 11.02 -10.34
CA ARG A 214 21.45 9.66 -10.08
C ARG A 214 22.06 9.51 -8.68
N ALA A 215 22.81 10.51 -8.22
CA ALA A 215 23.45 10.52 -6.91
C ALA A 215 22.40 10.58 -5.80
N ARG A 216 21.46 11.53 -5.88
CA ARG A 216 20.38 11.68 -4.90
C ARG A 216 19.49 10.45 -4.83
N PHE A 217 19.16 9.84 -5.97
CA PHE A 217 18.42 8.58 -6.01
C PHE A 217 19.15 7.42 -5.31
N LYS A 218 20.49 7.34 -5.40
CA LYS A 218 21.26 6.33 -4.63
C LYS A 218 21.11 6.58 -3.14
N SER A 219 21.35 7.81 -2.68
CA SER A 219 21.24 8.18 -1.26
C SER A 219 19.85 7.90 -0.70
N LEU A 220 18.78 8.26 -1.43
CA LEU A 220 17.40 7.98 -1.03
C LEU A 220 17.13 6.47 -0.92
N ARG A 221 17.63 5.68 -1.88
CA ARG A 221 17.47 4.23 -1.87
C ARG A 221 18.20 3.59 -0.68
N ASP A 222 19.40 4.07 -0.36
CA ASP A 222 20.20 3.55 0.74
C ASP A 222 19.57 3.92 2.09
N ALA A 223 19.09 5.16 2.23
CA ALA A 223 18.32 5.61 3.39
C ALA A 223 17.05 4.77 3.59
N ALA A 224 16.26 4.54 2.53
CA ALA A 224 15.05 3.71 2.63
C ALA A 224 15.37 2.24 3.01
N LEU A 225 16.49 1.69 2.53
CA LEU A 225 16.93 0.35 2.93
C LEU A 225 17.39 0.31 4.38
N LEU A 226 18.07 1.35 4.87
CA LEU A 226 18.47 1.48 6.27
C LEU A 226 17.24 1.58 7.18
N GLU A 227 16.32 2.49 6.88
CA GLU A 227 15.06 2.65 7.62
C GLU A 227 14.24 1.36 7.65
N TRP A 228 14.23 0.62 6.54
CA TRP A 228 13.58 -0.69 6.48
C TRP A 228 14.24 -1.66 7.45
N ARG A 229 15.57 -1.78 7.46
CA ARG A 229 16.32 -2.65 8.39
C ARG A 229 16.09 -2.30 9.85
N GLU A 230 16.04 -1.02 10.18
CA GLU A 230 15.77 -0.53 11.54
C GLU A 230 14.38 -0.92 12.08
N LEU A 231 13.43 -1.31 11.22
CA LEU A 231 12.13 -1.82 11.66
C LEU A 231 12.25 -3.09 12.51
N LEU A 232 13.39 -3.79 12.47
CA LEU A 232 13.71 -4.93 13.32
C LEU A 232 14.06 -4.53 14.76
N ALA A 233 14.67 -3.36 14.95
CA ALA A 233 15.18 -2.88 16.24
C ALA A 233 14.17 -2.04 17.04
N ALA A 234 13.19 -1.44 16.35
CA ALA A 234 12.10 -0.68 16.97
C ALA A 234 10.97 -1.56 17.54
#